data_AF-A0A2I0HSC5-F1
#
_entry.id   AF-A0A2I0HSC5-F1
#
_cell.length_a   1.000
_cell.length_b   1.000
_cell.length_c   1.000
_cell.angle_alpha   90.00
_cell.angle_beta   90.00
_cell.angle_gamma   90.00
#
_symmetry.space_group_name_H-M   'P 1'
#
loop_
_entity.id
_entity.type
_entity.pdbx_description
1 polymer ?
#
loop_
_entity_poly.entity_id
_entity_poly.type
_entity_poly.pdbx_seq_one_letter_code
_entity_poly.pdbx_strand_id
1 'polypeptide(L)'
;MWRLKIAEGADPWLRSVNGHVGRQIWEFDPNGGTPEELQRIENARENFSMHRFKKKHSSDLLMRIQFSKENSGRTVLPQVKVLDTEEMTEDTVTQTLKRAIDFHSTIQAHDGHWPGDYGGPMFLMPGLMITLSITGALNAVLSEHHKQEMRRYLYNHQ
;
A
#
# COMPACT_ATOMS: atom_id res chain seq x y z
N MET A 1 8.18 12.04 3.05
CA MET A 1 7.38 10.81 3.26
C MET A 1 6.56 10.49 2.00
N TRP A 2 6.37 9.20 1.67
CA TRP A 2 5.39 8.81 0.66
C TRP A 2 3.98 8.96 1.21
N ARG A 3 3.09 9.62 0.47
CA ARG A 3 1.67 9.83 0.81
C ARG A 3 0.80 9.19 -0.26
N LEU A 4 -0.23 8.48 0.18
CA LEU A 4 -1.24 7.91 -0.72
C LEU A 4 -2.31 8.97 -1.00
N LYS A 5 -2.46 9.37 -2.28
CA LYS A 5 -3.53 10.24 -2.76
C LYS A 5 -4.68 9.40 -3.30
N ILE A 6 -5.88 9.70 -2.83
CA ILE A 6 -7.12 9.01 -3.20
C ILE A 6 -8.08 9.97 -3.88
N ALA A 7 -8.72 9.52 -4.96
CA ALA A 7 -9.76 10.25 -5.70
C ALA A 7 -9.34 11.63 -6.24
N GLU A 8 -8.03 11.91 -6.33
CA GLU A 8 -7.49 13.16 -6.86
C GLU A 8 -7.17 13.08 -8.37
N GLY A 9 -7.39 14.18 -9.10
CA GLY A 9 -7.17 14.26 -10.55
C GLY A 9 -7.28 15.66 -11.15
N ALA A 10 -6.74 16.70 -10.49
CA ALA A 10 -6.85 18.10 -10.93
C ALA A 10 -6.01 18.46 -12.19
N ASP A 11 -5.42 17.48 -12.88
CA ASP A 11 -4.57 17.72 -14.05
C ASP A 11 -5.44 17.85 -15.32
N PRO A 12 -5.23 18.88 -16.17
CA PRO A 12 -6.00 19.07 -17.41
C PRO A 12 -5.99 17.88 -18.38
N TRP A 13 -4.99 17.01 -18.29
CA TRP A 13 -4.83 15.81 -19.11
C TRP A 13 -5.49 14.57 -18.49
N LEU A 14 -5.91 14.64 -17.22
CA LEU A 14 -6.65 13.56 -16.57
C LEU A 14 -8.14 13.68 -16.90
N ARG A 15 -8.69 12.63 -17.53
CA ARG A 15 -10.13 12.51 -17.80
C ARG A 15 -10.72 11.39 -16.95
N SER A 16 -11.95 11.57 -16.48
CA SER A 16 -12.68 10.55 -15.75
C SER A 16 -14.18 10.62 -16.04
N VAL A 17 -14.83 9.47 -16.00
CA VAL A 17 -16.29 9.30 -16.10
C VAL A 17 -16.97 9.19 -14.73
N ASN A 18 -16.18 9.07 -13.65
CA ASN A 18 -16.66 8.85 -12.28
C ASN A 18 -15.99 9.79 -11.26
N GLY A 19 -15.46 10.93 -11.70
CA GLY A 19 -14.81 11.90 -10.82
C GLY A 19 -13.58 11.35 -10.08
N HIS A 20 -12.85 10.41 -10.72
CA HIS A 20 -11.65 9.74 -10.18
C HIS A 20 -11.86 8.84 -8.97
N VAL A 21 -13.10 8.50 -8.59
CA VAL A 21 -13.39 7.52 -7.53
C VAL A 21 -12.67 6.20 -7.80
N GLY A 22 -11.99 5.66 -6.78
CA GLY A 22 -11.17 4.45 -6.85
C GLY A 22 -9.74 4.66 -7.35
N ARG A 23 -9.36 5.89 -7.73
CA ARG A 23 -8.00 6.22 -8.13
C ARG A 23 -7.10 6.35 -6.92
N GLN A 24 -5.95 5.68 -6.97
CA GLN A 24 -4.89 5.77 -5.96
C GLN A 24 -3.54 6.10 -6.62
N ILE A 25 -2.76 7.01 -6.03
CA ILE A 25 -1.41 7.36 -6.49
C ILE A 25 -0.51 7.60 -5.28
N TRP A 26 0.73 7.13 -5.35
CA TRP A 26 1.77 7.49 -4.38
C TRP A 26 2.49 8.77 -4.81
N GLU A 27 2.52 9.76 -3.93
CA GLU A 27 3.27 11.01 -4.11
C GLU A 27 4.32 11.13 -3.01
N PHE A 28 5.51 11.64 -3.34
CA PHE A 28 6.52 11.93 -2.33
C PHE A 28 6.36 13.37 -1.84
N ASP A 29 6.10 13.53 -0.54
CA ASP A 29 6.05 14.82 0.15
C ASP A 29 7.35 15.03 0.94
N PRO A 30 8.25 15.97 0.57
CA PRO A 30 9.51 16.19 1.27
C PRO A 30 9.33 16.72 2.70
N ASN A 31 8.20 17.38 2.99
CA ASN A 31 7.92 17.98 4.29
C ASN A 31 6.93 17.14 5.11
N GLY A 32 6.46 16.02 4.56
CA GLY A 32 5.50 15.14 5.20
C GLY A 32 6.15 14.14 6.15
N GLY A 33 5.41 13.81 7.21
CA GLY A 33 5.75 12.77 8.19
C GLY A 33 6.44 13.32 9.44
N THR A 34 6.01 12.88 10.63
CA THR A 34 6.78 13.13 11.86
C THR A 34 8.03 12.24 11.91
N PRO A 35 9.05 12.55 12.74
CA PRO A 35 10.21 11.68 12.92
C PRO A 35 9.84 10.23 13.26
N GLU A 36 8.81 10.03 14.09
CA GLU A 36 8.31 8.72 14.47
C GLU A 36 7.66 7.97 13.29
N GLU A 37 6.89 8.68 12.46
CA GLU A 37 6.27 8.12 11.25
C GLU A 37 7.33 7.71 10.22
N LEU A 38 8.33 8.57 10.00
CA LEU A 38 9.47 8.28 9.13
C LEU A 38 10.26 7.06 9.62
N GLN A 39 10.55 6.98 10.93
CA GLN A 39 11.23 5.83 11.51
C GLN A 39 10.41 4.54 11.35
N ARG A 40 9.08 4.62 11.51
CA ARG A 40 8.18 3.46 11.26
C ARG A 40 8.28 2.97 9.82
N ILE A 41 8.38 3.88 8.85
CA ILE A 41 8.53 3.54 7.43
C ILE A 41 9.90 2.90 7.17
N GLU A 42 10.98 3.43 7.74
CA GLU A 42 12.30 2.81 7.59
C GLU A 42 12.34 1.41 8.21
N ASN A 43 11.79 1.24 9.42
CA ASN A 43 11.67 -0.07 10.06
C ASN A 43 10.85 -1.05 9.19
N ALA A 44 9.76 -0.58 8.56
CA ALA A 44 8.95 -1.38 7.64
C ALA A 44 9.76 -1.83 6.41
N ARG A 45 10.55 -0.92 5.83
CA ARG A 45 11.43 -1.21 4.69
C ARG A 45 12.52 -2.21 5.05
N GLU A 46 13.22 -1.99 6.16
CA GLU A 46 14.28 -2.89 6.64
C GLU A 46 13.72 -4.28 6.94
N ASN A 47 12.59 -4.34 7.65
CA ASN A 47 11.93 -5.60 7.97
C ASN A 47 11.52 -6.37 6.70
N PHE A 48 10.98 -5.69 5.68
CA PHE A 48 10.66 -6.33 4.41
C PHE A 48 11.92 -6.86 3.72
N SER A 49 12.97 -6.04 3.62
CA SER A 49 14.24 -6.45 3.03
C SER A 49 14.84 -7.67 3.74
N MET A 50 14.84 -7.72 5.06
CA MET A 50 15.36 -8.85 5.84
C MET A 50 14.56 -10.15 5.64
N HIS A 51 13.25 -10.04 5.39
CA HIS A 51 12.35 -11.18 5.28
C HIS A 51 11.91 -11.50 3.85
N ARG A 52 12.43 -10.79 2.84
CA ARG A 52 12.01 -10.88 1.43
C ARG A 52 11.99 -12.28 0.83
N PHE A 53 12.82 -13.20 1.33
CA PHE A 53 12.84 -14.59 0.86
C PHE A 53 11.78 -15.47 1.53
N LYS A 54 11.27 -15.08 2.70
CA LYS A 54 10.21 -15.77 3.44
C LYS A 54 8.83 -15.18 3.21
N LYS A 55 8.75 -13.85 3.06
CA LYS A 55 7.52 -13.08 2.83
C LYS A 55 7.71 -12.23 1.58
N LYS A 56 7.09 -12.67 0.48
CA LYS A 56 7.23 -12.04 -0.84
C LYS A 56 6.34 -10.81 -1.03
N HIS A 57 5.32 -10.63 -0.20
CA HIS A 57 4.37 -9.52 -0.31
C HIS A 57 4.74 -8.36 0.63
N SER A 58 4.57 -7.12 0.15
CA SER A 58 4.79 -5.88 0.90
C SER A 58 3.83 -5.69 2.08
N SER A 59 2.72 -6.44 2.10
CA SER A 59 1.63 -6.34 3.08
C SER A 59 0.98 -4.96 3.15
N ASP A 60 1.13 -4.13 2.11
CA ASP A 60 0.65 -2.74 2.05
C ASP A 60 1.04 -1.92 3.29
N LEU A 61 2.20 -2.20 3.89
CA LEU A 61 2.49 -1.73 5.24
C LEU A 61 2.55 -0.19 5.33
N LEU A 62 3.09 0.47 4.31
CA LEU A 62 3.12 1.94 4.22
C LEU A 62 1.70 2.54 4.15
N MET A 63 0.81 1.93 3.36
CA MET A 63 -0.60 2.32 3.28
C MET A 63 -1.30 2.11 4.62
N ARG A 64 -1.11 0.95 5.25
CA ARG A 64 -1.72 0.63 6.55
C ARG A 64 -1.26 1.56 7.66
N ILE A 65 0.00 2.01 7.64
CA ILE A 65 0.50 3.03 8.58
C ILE A 65 -0.30 4.33 8.43
N GLN A 66 -0.58 4.78 7.21
CA GLN A 66 -1.37 6.00 6.97
C GLN A 66 -2.83 5.83 7.41
N PHE A 67 -3.50 4.74 7.00
CA PHE A 67 -4.89 4.52 7.39
C PHE A 67 -5.07 4.24 8.88
N SER A 68 -4.07 3.72 9.58
CA SER A 68 -4.15 3.55 11.04
C SER A 68 -4.36 4.87 11.78
N LYS A 69 -3.91 5.99 11.17
CA LYS A 69 -4.10 7.34 11.67
C LYS A 69 -5.43 7.95 11.21
N GLU A 70 -5.78 7.77 9.94
CA GLU A 70 -7.01 8.35 9.36
C GLU A 70 -8.29 7.67 9.90
N ASN A 71 -8.23 6.36 10.13
CA ASN A 71 -9.34 5.54 10.61
C ASN A 71 -9.16 5.17 12.10
N SER A 72 -8.67 6.12 12.91
CA SER A 72 -8.38 5.94 14.34
C SER A 72 -9.65 5.86 15.18
N GLY A 73 -10.32 4.71 15.20
CA GLY A 73 -11.55 4.55 15.99
C GLY A 73 -12.11 3.13 16.04
N ARG A 74 -11.36 2.14 15.53
CA ARG A 74 -11.87 0.77 15.41
C ARG A 74 -11.28 -0.17 16.45
N THR A 75 -12.16 -0.97 17.04
CA THR A 75 -11.83 -1.96 18.05
C THR A 75 -11.03 -3.10 17.44
N VAL A 76 -9.85 -3.38 18.01
CA VAL A 76 -9.13 -4.61 17.68
C VAL A 76 -9.82 -5.76 18.42
N LEU A 77 -10.67 -6.50 17.71
CA LEU A 77 -11.26 -7.71 18.26
C LEU A 77 -10.18 -8.78 18.50
N PRO A 78 -10.27 -9.56 19.60
CA PRO A 78 -9.30 -10.58 19.93
C PRO A 78 -9.24 -11.66 18.85
N GLN A 79 -8.04 -12.21 18.62
CA GLN A 79 -7.86 -13.30 17.66
C GLN A 79 -8.52 -14.57 18.17
N VAL A 80 -9.47 -15.09 17.37
CA VAL A 80 -9.95 -16.47 17.49
C VAL A 80 -8.97 -17.37 16.76
N LYS A 81 -8.39 -18.35 17.46
CA LYS A 81 -7.63 -19.44 16.84
C LYS A 81 -8.58 -20.62 16.76
N VAL A 82 -8.71 -21.19 15.57
CA VAL A 82 -9.45 -22.43 15.34
C VAL A 82 -8.40 -23.49 15.04
N LEU A 83 -8.35 -24.55 15.84
CA LEU A 83 -7.46 -25.70 15.56
C LEU A 83 -8.13 -26.61 14.52
N ASP A 84 -7.32 -27.30 13.70
CA ASP A 84 -7.82 -28.19 12.64
C ASP A 84 -8.71 -29.32 13.16
N THR A 85 -8.65 -29.62 14.46
CA THR A 85 -9.42 -30.68 15.14
C THR A 85 -10.68 -30.18 15.87
N GLU A 86 -10.93 -28.87 15.91
CA GLU A 86 -12.07 -28.29 16.63
C GLU A 86 -13.31 -28.21 15.73
N GLU A 87 -14.48 -28.53 16.29
CA GLU A 87 -15.74 -28.39 15.59
C GLU A 87 -16.08 -26.89 15.44
N MET A 88 -16.32 -26.46 14.20
CA MET A 88 -16.55 -25.05 13.88
C MET A 88 -17.97 -24.63 14.30
N THR A 89 -18.07 -23.84 15.37
CA THR A 89 -19.36 -23.32 15.87
C THR A 89 -19.79 -22.04 15.14
N GLU A 90 -21.10 -21.75 15.16
CA GLU A 90 -21.66 -20.50 14.62
C GLU A 90 -21.06 -19.25 15.30
N ASP A 91 -20.83 -19.32 16.61
CA ASP A 91 -20.21 -18.23 17.38
C ASP A 91 -18.77 -17.96 16.93
N THR A 92 -17.99 -19.03 16.73
CA THR A 92 -16.62 -18.95 16.21
C THR A 92 -16.58 -18.29 14.83
N VAL A 93 -17.49 -18.67 13.93
CA VAL A 93 -17.62 -18.07 12.59
C VAL A 93 -18.00 -16.60 12.71
N THR A 94 -19.02 -16.29 13.51
CA THR A 94 -19.52 -14.94 13.71
C THR A 94 -18.45 -14.00 14.27
N GLN A 95 -17.70 -14.45 15.28
CA GLN A 95 -16.63 -13.65 15.87
C GLN A 95 -15.47 -13.44 14.89
N THR A 96 -15.11 -14.48 14.11
CA THR A 96 -14.07 -14.39 13.08
C THR A 96 -14.47 -13.41 11.98
N LEU A 97 -15.72 -13.48 11.51
CA LEU A 97 -16.24 -12.59 10.48
C LEU A 97 -16.30 -11.13 10.95
N LYS A 98 -16.81 -10.88 12.16
CA LYS A 98 -16.82 -9.53 12.76
C LYS A 98 -15.40 -8.94 12.80
N ARG A 99 -14.42 -9.72 13.25
CA ARG A 99 -13.01 -9.29 13.28
C ARG A 99 -12.45 -9.01 11.89
N ALA A 100 -12.79 -9.82 10.88
CA ALA A 100 -12.35 -9.60 9.52
C ALA A 100 -12.95 -8.33 8.91
N ILE A 101 -14.25 -8.08 9.13
CA ILE A 101 -14.95 -6.88 8.68
C ILE A 101 -14.40 -5.64 9.38
N ASP A 102 -14.23 -5.70 10.70
CA ASP A 102 -13.66 -4.60 11.49
C ASP A 102 -12.26 -4.25 10.97
N PHE A 103 -11.41 -5.25 10.72
CA PHE A 103 -10.12 -5.03 10.11
C PHE A 103 -10.22 -4.38 8.72
N HIS A 104 -10.98 -4.96 7.78
CA HIS A 104 -11.06 -4.44 6.41
C HIS A 104 -11.61 -3.02 6.38
N SER A 105 -12.55 -2.71 7.26
CA SER A 105 -13.08 -1.37 7.33
C SER A 105 -11.97 -0.35 7.67
N THR A 106 -10.95 -0.70 8.49
CA THR A 106 -9.84 0.21 8.84
C THR A 106 -8.96 0.63 7.67
N ILE A 107 -8.99 -0.12 6.57
CA ILE A 107 -8.19 0.16 5.37
C ILE A 107 -9.06 0.63 4.19
N GLN A 108 -10.32 0.97 4.45
CA GLN A 108 -11.19 1.61 3.45
C GLN A 108 -10.80 3.08 3.30
N ALA A 109 -10.67 3.54 2.05
CA ALA A 109 -10.39 4.93 1.75
C ALA A 109 -11.66 5.80 1.83
N HIS A 110 -11.48 7.12 1.87
CA HIS A 110 -12.56 8.08 2.10
C HIS A 110 -13.62 8.15 0.98
N ASP A 111 -13.27 7.74 -0.24
CA ASP A 111 -14.19 7.60 -1.38
C ASP A 111 -14.87 6.22 -1.43
N GLY A 112 -14.61 5.36 -0.44
CA GLY A 112 -15.26 4.07 -0.24
C GLY A 112 -14.57 2.86 -0.84
N HIS A 113 -13.50 3.02 -1.63
CA HIS A 113 -12.76 1.87 -2.20
C HIS A 113 -11.72 1.30 -1.22
N TRP A 114 -11.19 0.13 -1.57
CA TRP A 114 -10.06 -0.51 -0.87
C TRP A 114 -8.80 -0.39 -1.72
N PRO A 115 -7.88 0.53 -1.38
CA PRO A 115 -6.58 0.61 -2.01
C PRO A 115 -5.73 -0.63 -1.71
N GLY A 116 -4.78 -0.91 -2.60
CA GLY A 116 -3.89 -2.06 -2.46
C GLY A 116 -2.83 -2.14 -3.55
N ASP A 117 -1.71 -2.75 -3.22
CA ASP A 117 -0.64 -3.11 -4.15
C ASP A 117 -1.16 -4.17 -5.14
N TYR A 118 -1.12 -3.81 -6.43
CA TYR A 118 -1.50 -4.68 -7.54
C TYR A 118 -0.31 -4.93 -8.48
N GLY A 119 0.87 -5.14 -7.89
CA GLY A 119 2.07 -5.57 -8.60
C GLY A 119 2.04 -7.06 -8.97
N GLY A 120 3.22 -7.59 -9.34
CA GLY A 120 3.43 -9.01 -9.64
C GLY A 120 4.27 -9.22 -10.89
N PRO A 121 3.83 -8.75 -12.07
CA PRO A 121 4.60 -8.91 -13.30
C PRO A 121 5.91 -8.11 -13.31
N MET A 122 7.05 -8.80 -13.39
CA MET A 122 8.39 -8.19 -13.36
C MET A 122 8.84 -7.59 -14.70
N PHE A 123 7.99 -7.59 -15.74
CA PHE A 123 8.30 -7.07 -17.07
C PHE A 123 7.72 -5.67 -17.36
N LEU A 124 6.85 -5.14 -16.49
CA LEU A 124 6.25 -3.81 -16.69
C LEU A 124 7.26 -2.68 -16.47
N MET A 125 8.02 -2.75 -15.37
CA MET A 125 9.00 -1.72 -15.01
C MET A 125 10.15 -1.60 -16.04
N PRO A 126 10.75 -2.69 -16.56
CA PRO A 126 11.74 -2.58 -17.63
C PRO A 126 11.24 -1.84 -18.88
N GLY A 127 10.02 -2.16 -19.34
CA GLY A 127 9.42 -1.49 -20.50
C GLY A 127 9.22 0.01 -20.29
N LEU A 128 8.77 0.40 -19.09
CA LEU A 128 8.66 1.81 -18.68
C LEU A 128 10.03 2.51 -18.72
N MET A 129 11.04 1.90 -18.12
CA MET A 129 12.39 2.49 -18.02
C MET A 129 13.03 2.70 -19.41
N ILE A 130 12.91 1.72 -20.31
CA ILE A 130 13.43 1.83 -21.68
C ILE A 130 12.70 2.95 -22.44
N THR A 131 11.38 2.99 -22.37
CA THR A 131 10.55 3.99 -23.07
C THR A 131 10.88 5.40 -22.59
N LEU A 132 10.94 5.62 -21.27
CA LEU A 132 11.28 6.92 -20.69
C LEU A 132 12.71 7.35 -21.01
N SER A 133 13.64 6.40 -21.11
CA SER A 133 15.02 6.71 -21.50
C SER A 133 15.12 7.14 -22.96
N ILE A 134 14.49 6.41 -23.89
CA ILE A 134 14.53 6.73 -25.33
C ILE A 134 13.84 8.06 -25.62
N THR A 135 12.74 8.35 -24.93
CA THR A 135 11.97 9.59 -25.11
C THR A 135 12.55 10.80 -24.38
N GLY A 136 13.62 10.63 -23.58
CA GLY A 136 14.19 11.70 -22.76
C GLY A 136 13.31 12.14 -21.59
N ALA A 137 12.21 11.43 -21.30
CA ALA A 137 11.21 11.80 -20.30
C ALA A 137 11.52 11.27 -18.89
N LEU A 138 12.63 10.55 -18.71
CA LEU A 138 12.97 9.88 -17.44
C LEU A 138 12.90 10.80 -16.21
N ASN A 139 13.55 11.97 -16.28
CA ASN A 139 13.59 12.92 -15.16
C ASN A 139 12.34 13.78 -15.04
N ALA A 140 11.52 13.85 -16.09
CA ALA A 140 10.23 14.55 -16.06
C ALA A 140 9.16 13.71 -15.36
N VAL A 141 9.19 12.39 -15.56
CA VAL A 141 8.19 11.46 -15.01
C VAL A 141 8.62 10.88 -13.66
N LEU A 142 9.90 10.54 -13.49
CA LEU A 142 10.40 9.87 -12.29
C LEU A 142 11.30 10.80 -11.48
N SER A 143 10.81 11.20 -10.31
CA SER A 143 11.65 11.86 -9.30
C SER A 143 12.75 10.92 -8.77
N GLU A 144 13.75 11.48 -8.10
CA GLU A 144 14.82 10.66 -7.51
C GLU A 144 14.28 9.65 -6.49
N HIS A 145 13.24 10.01 -5.73
CA HIS A 145 12.58 9.11 -4.80
C HIS A 145 11.89 7.94 -5.51
N HIS A 146 11.24 8.15 -6.66
CA HIS A 146 10.70 7.05 -7.46
C HIS A 146 11.82 6.08 -7.87
N LYS A 147 12.93 6.61 -8.36
CA LYS A 147 14.08 5.77 -8.77
C LYS A 147 14.68 4.99 -7.61
N GLN A 148 14.70 5.57 -6.41
CA GLN A 148 15.16 4.89 -5.19
C GLN A 148 14.21 3.73 -4.81
N GLU A 149 12.90 3.94 -4.83
CA GLU A 149 11.92 2.88 -4.55
C GLU A 149 11.91 1.79 -5.62
N MET A 150 12.06 2.15 -6.91
CA MET A 150 12.18 1.17 -8.00
C MET A 150 13.42 0.30 -7.82
N ARG A 151 14.57 0.88 -7.48
CA ARG A 151 15.78 0.12 -7.13
C ARG A 151 15.53 -0.80 -5.94
N ARG A 152 14.95 -0.28 -4.85
CA ARG A 152 14.60 -1.07 -3.66
C ARG A 152 13.67 -2.24 -4.01
N TYR A 153 12.65 -1.99 -4.83
CA TYR A 153 11.74 -3.02 -5.32
C TYR A 153 12.50 -4.12 -6.06
N LEU A 154 13.33 -3.76 -7.04
CA LEU A 154 14.11 -4.74 -7.82
C LEU A 154 15.06 -5.56 -6.93
N TYR A 155 15.81 -4.92 -6.04
CA TYR A 155 16.71 -5.64 -5.12
C TYR A 155 15.98 -6.56 -4.14
N ASN A 156 14.73 -6.21 -3.77
CA ASN A 156 13.94 -7.06 -2.90
C ASN A 156 13.35 -8.30 -3.62
N HIS A 157 13.27 -8.26 -4.95
CA HIS A 157 12.66 -9.32 -5.76
C HIS A 157 13.68 -10.14 -6.59
N GLN A 158 14.98 -9.82 -6.48
CA GLN A 158 16.08 -10.71 -6.90
C GLN A 158 16.19 -11.92 -5.98
#